data_AF-A0AAV9GFQ3-F1
#
_entry.id   AF-A0AAV9GFQ3-F1
#
_cell.length_a   1.000
_cell.length_b   1.000
_cell.length_c   1.000
_cell.angle_alpha   90.00
_cell.angle_beta   90.00
_cell.angle_gamma   90.00
#
_symmetry.space_group_name_H-M   'P 1'
#
loop_
_entity.id
_entity.type
_entity.pdbx_description
1 polymer ?
#
loop_
_entity_poly.entity_id
_entity_poly.type
_entity_poly.pdbx_seq_one_letter_code
_entity_poly.pdbx_strand_id
1 'polypeptide(L)'
;MAPRLSSAQRTRIHSLILRRLANCEIADIVRCTERAVRRIRARLDRFGATTAPANRAGPDPKMTPVIRNALFEQLTQRPVMLRREMAAFVYNRFGVEVRGGGSGWRCPNRLLPALSKPNAGQERPFDELRTSETPLCETSTTTDSN
;
A
#
# COMPACT_ATOMS: atom_id res chain seq x y z
N MET A 1 -25.15 16.64 -22.23
CA MET A 1 -23.92 15.82 -22.18
C MET A 1 -23.59 15.35 -23.58
N ALA A 2 -22.32 15.31 -24.00
CA ALA A 2 -21.95 14.75 -25.31
C ALA A 2 -22.05 13.21 -25.28
N PRO A 3 -22.51 12.56 -26.37
CA PRO A 3 -22.62 11.11 -26.45
C PRO A 3 -21.26 10.43 -26.22
N ARG A 4 -21.28 9.30 -25.50
CA ARG A 4 -20.06 8.53 -25.21
C ARG A 4 -19.63 7.76 -26.46
N LEU A 5 -18.38 7.93 -26.87
CA LEU A 5 -17.80 7.16 -27.97
C LEU A 5 -17.78 5.66 -27.64
N SER A 6 -18.20 4.84 -28.60
CA SER A 6 -18.17 3.39 -28.46
C SER A 6 -16.73 2.87 -28.34
N SER A 7 -16.56 1.63 -27.86
CA SER A 7 -15.25 0.97 -27.82
C SER A 7 -14.64 0.87 -29.22
N ALA A 8 -15.45 0.47 -30.22
CA ALA A 8 -15.04 0.38 -31.61
C ALA A 8 -14.52 1.73 -32.16
N GLN A 9 -15.22 2.83 -31.88
CA GLN A 9 -14.78 4.17 -32.27
C GLN A 9 -13.45 4.54 -31.60
N ARG A 10 -13.26 4.23 -30.31
CA ARG A 10 -12.00 4.49 -29.60
C ARG A 10 -10.82 3.71 -30.20
N THR A 11 -11.02 2.43 -30.54
CA THR A 11 -10.01 1.61 -31.21
C THR A 11 -9.69 2.17 -32.60
N ARG A 12 -10.71 2.62 -33.34
CA ARG A 12 -10.49 3.24 -34.64
C ARG A 12 -9.68 4.53 -34.52
N ILE A 13 -10.02 5.41 -33.59
CA ILE A 13 -9.26 6.65 -33.30
C ILE A 13 -7.81 6.32 -32.94
N HIS A 14 -7.58 5.30 -32.11
CA HIS A 14 -6.22 4.87 -31.77
C HIS A 14 -5.39 4.49 -33.01
N SER A 15 -5.97 3.67 -33.90
CA SER A 15 -5.28 3.27 -35.14
C SER A 15 -4.94 4.47 -36.04
N LEU A 16 -5.81 5.48 -36.10
CA LEU A 16 -5.58 6.67 -36.91
C LEU A 16 -4.54 7.61 -36.28
N ILE A 17 -4.48 7.68 -34.94
CA ILE A 17 -3.43 8.41 -34.22
C ILE A 17 -2.05 7.78 -34.46
N LEU A 18 -1.96 6.45 -34.45
CA LEU A 18 -0.72 5.74 -34.77
C LEU A 18 -0.25 6.02 -36.21
N ARG A 19 -1.19 6.21 -37.13
CA ARG A 19 -0.94 6.65 -38.52
C ARG A 19 -0.62 8.16 -38.66
N ARG A 20 -0.48 8.89 -37.55
CA ARG A 20 -0.12 10.32 -37.50
C ARG A 20 -1.08 11.27 -38.23
N LEU A 21 -2.35 10.89 -38.41
CA LEU A 21 -3.36 11.74 -39.04
C LEU A 21 -3.68 13.00 -38.22
N ALA A 22 -4.17 14.05 -38.86
CA ALA A 22 -4.58 15.28 -38.17
C ALA A 22 -5.87 15.08 -37.35
N ASN A 23 -6.10 15.95 -36.36
CA ASN A 23 -7.28 15.83 -35.49
C ASN A 23 -8.61 16.00 -36.24
N CYS A 24 -8.66 16.93 -37.20
CA CYS A 24 -9.81 17.18 -38.07
C CYS A 24 -10.13 15.94 -38.91
N GLU A 25 -9.15 15.39 -39.61
CA GLU A 25 -9.31 14.18 -40.43
C GLU A 25 -9.81 12.98 -39.61
N ILE A 26 -9.28 12.77 -38.41
CA ILE A 26 -9.73 11.70 -37.51
C ILE A 26 -11.19 11.94 -37.07
N ALA A 27 -11.54 13.19 -36.79
CA ALA A 27 -12.88 13.58 -36.39
C ALA A 27 -13.89 13.29 -37.51
N ASP A 28 -13.55 13.60 -38.75
CA ASP A 28 -14.40 13.36 -39.93
C ASP A 28 -14.57 11.87 -40.22
N ILE A 29 -13.47 11.10 -40.23
CA ILE A 29 -13.49 9.64 -40.50
C ILE A 29 -14.34 8.89 -39.47
N VAL A 30 -14.24 9.25 -38.19
CA VAL A 30 -14.93 8.55 -37.10
C VAL A 30 -16.30 9.19 -36.80
N ARG A 31 -16.64 10.29 -37.48
CA ARG A 31 -17.85 11.10 -37.26
C ARG A 31 -18.00 11.50 -35.79
N CYS A 32 -16.93 12.08 -35.24
CA CYS A 32 -16.88 12.56 -33.88
C CYS A 32 -16.39 14.01 -33.82
N THR A 33 -16.44 14.64 -32.64
CA THR A 33 -15.93 16.01 -32.50
C THR A 33 -14.41 16.00 -32.34
N GLU A 34 -13.72 17.01 -32.88
CA GLU A 34 -12.26 17.19 -32.64
C GLU A 34 -11.91 17.20 -31.15
N ARG A 35 -12.78 17.79 -30.32
CA ARG A 35 -12.63 17.81 -28.85
C ARG A 35 -12.53 16.39 -28.28
N ALA A 36 -13.24 15.42 -28.84
CA ALA A 36 -13.16 14.03 -28.41
C ALA A 36 -11.82 13.38 -28.81
N VAL A 37 -11.33 13.66 -30.02
CA VAL A 37 -10.02 13.19 -30.51
C VAL A 37 -8.90 13.74 -29.62
N ARG A 38 -8.91 15.04 -29.32
CA ARG A 38 -7.92 15.69 -28.42
C ARG A 38 -7.93 15.05 -27.03
N ARG A 39 -9.10 14.73 -26.48
CA ARG A 39 -9.21 14.03 -25.18
C ARG A 39 -8.63 12.62 -25.23
N ILE A 40 -8.80 11.90 -26.34
CA ILE A 40 -8.24 10.54 -26.50
C ILE A 40 -6.71 10.61 -26.62
N ARG A 41 -6.16 11.56 -27.38
CA ARG A 41 -4.71 11.81 -27.43
C ARG A 41 -4.14 12.07 -26.04
N ALA A 42 -4.72 13.02 -25.32
CA ALA A 42 -4.29 13.34 -23.96
C ALA A 42 -4.44 12.16 -22.97
N ARG A 43 -5.25 11.15 -23.25
CA ARG A 43 -5.31 9.91 -22.46
C ARG A 43 -4.22 8.93 -22.87
N LEU A 44 -3.96 8.79 -24.16
CA LEU A 44 -2.87 7.96 -24.68
C LEU A 44 -1.52 8.47 -24.19
N ASP A 45 -1.31 9.78 -24.20
CA ASP A 45 -0.07 10.40 -23.72
C ASP A 45 0.14 10.16 -22.22
N ARG A 46 -0.95 10.19 -21.43
CA ARG A 46 -0.88 10.01 -19.96
C ARG A 46 -0.82 8.57 -19.50
N PHE A 47 -1.55 7.67 -20.16
CA PHE A 47 -1.79 6.31 -19.67
C PHE A 47 -1.36 5.22 -20.66
N GLY A 48 -0.94 5.57 -21.88
CA GLY A 48 -0.67 4.61 -22.95
C GLY A 48 -1.93 3.89 -23.47
N ALA A 49 -3.13 4.31 -23.04
CA ALA A 49 -4.39 3.65 -23.36
C ALA A 49 -5.49 4.65 -23.71
N THR A 50 -6.43 4.25 -24.58
CA THR A 50 -7.60 5.07 -24.97
C THR A 50 -8.61 5.25 -23.83
N THR A 51 -8.52 4.40 -22.82
CA THR A 51 -9.37 4.39 -21.64
C THR A 51 -8.49 4.64 -20.42
N ALA A 52 -8.94 5.52 -19.54
CA ALA A 52 -8.25 5.72 -18.28
C ALA A 52 -8.28 4.40 -17.48
N PRO A 53 -7.21 4.06 -16.75
CA PRO A 53 -7.25 3.00 -15.76
C PRO A 53 -8.43 3.23 -14.82
N ALA A 54 -9.03 2.14 -14.33
CA ALA A 54 -10.05 2.26 -13.30
C ALA A 54 -9.40 2.90 -12.06
N ASN A 55 -9.70 4.17 -11.82
CA ASN A 55 -9.36 4.81 -10.57
C ASN A 55 -10.14 4.06 -9.49
N ARG A 56 -9.46 3.28 -8.65
CA ARG A 56 -10.08 2.72 -7.45
C ARG A 56 -10.48 3.91 -6.59
N ALA A 57 -11.78 4.12 -6.43
CA ALA A 57 -12.30 5.09 -5.50
C ALA A 57 -12.15 4.51 -4.09
N GLY A 58 -11.41 5.21 -3.23
CA GLY A 58 -11.25 4.86 -1.82
C GLY A 58 -9.84 4.39 -1.43
N PRO A 59 -9.57 4.32 -0.12
CA PRO A 59 -8.31 3.79 0.41
C PRO A 59 -8.07 2.36 -0.07
N ASP A 60 -6.80 1.98 -0.25
CA ASP A 60 -6.44 0.59 -0.54
C ASP A 60 -6.99 -0.30 0.58
N PRO A 61 -7.83 -1.32 0.30
CA PRO A 61 -8.42 -2.17 1.33
C PRO A 61 -7.37 -2.87 2.20
N LYS A 62 -6.13 -3.01 1.70
CA LYS A 62 -5.03 -3.61 2.46
C LYS A 62 -4.48 -2.69 3.55
N MET A 63 -4.51 -1.37 3.34
CA MET A 63 -3.99 -0.40 4.32
C MET A 63 -5.15 0.31 4.99
N THR A 64 -5.82 -0.40 5.90
CA THR A 64 -6.93 0.15 6.67
C THR A 64 -6.43 1.29 7.58
N PRO A 65 -7.31 2.23 7.97
CA PRO A 65 -6.93 3.30 8.90
C PRO A 65 -6.32 2.78 10.21
N VAL A 66 -6.78 1.61 10.69
CA VAL A 66 -6.26 0.95 11.90
C VAL A 66 -4.79 0.55 11.73
N ILE A 67 -4.46 -0.13 10.62
CA ILE A 67 -3.09 -0.55 10.32
C ILE A 67 -2.18 0.67 10.17
N ARG A 68 -2.67 1.72 9.51
CA ARG A 68 -1.93 2.97 9.33
C ARG A 68 -1.64 3.68 10.65
N ASN A 69 -2.63 3.77 11.55
CA ASN A 69 -2.46 4.43 12.84
C ASN A 69 -1.47 3.67 13.73
N ALA A 70 -1.56 2.33 13.78
CA ALA A 70 -0.60 1.50 14.51
C ALA A 70 0.83 1.64 13.98
N LEU A 71 0.99 1.77 12.65
CA LEU A 71 2.30 2.04 12.06
C LEU A 71 2.82 3.44 12.42
N PHE A 72 1.94 4.46 12.50
CA PHE A 72 2.35 5.79 12.95
C PHE A 72 2.76 5.81 14.41
N GLU A 73 2.03 5.13 15.31
CA GLU A 73 2.44 4.96 16.71
C GLU A 73 3.78 4.25 16.82
N GLN A 74 4.07 3.28 15.94
CA GLN A 74 5.36 2.62 15.93
C GLN A 74 6.49 3.55 15.44
N LEU A 75 6.20 4.42 14.47
CA LEU A 75 7.17 5.38 13.94
C LEU A 75 7.41 6.55 14.89
N THR A 76 6.46 6.95 15.73
CA THR A 76 6.71 7.94 16.78
C THR A 76 7.68 7.40 17.82
N GLN A 77 7.62 6.10 18.13
CA GLN A 77 8.57 5.44 19.02
C GLN A 77 9.92 5.16 18.34
N ARG A 78 9.92 4.82 17.04
CA ARG A 78 11.12 4.43 16.27
C ARG A 78 11.13 5.10 14.90
N PRO A 79 11.56 6.38 14.81
CA PRO A 79 11.48 7.15 13.57
C PRO A 79 12.45 6.69 12.48
N VAL A 80 13.53 5.98 12.84
CA VAL A 80 14.58 5.51 11.91
C VAL A 80 14.27 4.12 11.34
N MET A 81 13.04 3.61 11.53
CA MET A 81 12.64 2.29 11.05
C MET A 81 12.70 2.21 9.51
N LEU A 82 13.40 1.21 8.99
CA LEU A 82 13.51 1.02 7.55
C LEU A 82 12.16 0.57 6.96
N ARG A 83 11.92 0.89 5.68
CA ARG A 83 10.66 0.50 5.00
C ARG A 83 10.38 -1.01 5.03
N ARG A 84 11.45 -1.83 5.00
CA ARG A 84 11.37 -3.30 5.15
C ARG A 84 10.89 -3.72 6.55
N GLU A 85 11.32 -3.00 7.57
CA GLU A 85 10.93 -3.24 8.96
C GLU A 85 9.50 -2.76 9.21
N MET A 86 9.07 -1.67 8.58
CA MET A 86 7.68 -1.23 8.58
C MET A 86 6.76 -2.28 7.94
N ALA A 87 7.17 -2.86 6.80
CA ALA A 87 6.43 -3.93 6.16
C ALA A 87 6.38 -5.19 7.04
N ALA A 88 7.50 -5.56 7.68
CA ALA A 88 7.55 -6.67 8.63
C ALA A 88 6.65 -6.43 9.84
N PHE A 89 6.62 -5.21 10.39
CA PHE A 89 5.73 -4.84 11.49
C PHE A 89 4.25 -5.02 11.12
N VAL A 90 3.85 -4.49 9.96
CA VAL A 90 2.46 -4.63 9.48
C VAL A 90 2.10 -6.09 9.23
N TYR A 91 3.00 -6.86 8.63
CA TYR A 91 2.79 -8.29 8.39
C TYR A 91 2.67 -9.08 9.70
N ASN A 92 3.59 -8.88 10.65
CA ASN A 92 3.59 -9.61 11.91
C ASN A 92 2.38 -9.27 12.78
N ARG A 93 1.90 -8.02 12.75
CA ARG A 93 0.80 -7.57 13.59
C ARG A 93 -0.58 -7.83 12.99
N PHE A 94 -0.72 -7.70 11.67
CA PHE A 94 -2.02 -7.71 11.00
C PHE A 94 -2.14 -8.78 9.89
N GLY A 95 -1.08 -9.52 9.59
CA GLY A 95 -1.07 -10.54 8.52
C GLY A 95 -1.15 -9.94 7.11
N VAL A 96 -0.92 -8.64 6.96
CA VAL A 96 -1.04 -7.95 5.67
C VAL A 96 0.32 -7.77 5.03
N GLU A 97 0.49 -8.31 3.83
CA GLU A 97 1.69 -8.08 3.02
C GLU A 97 1.65 -6.70 2.35
N VAL A 98 2.47 -5.79 2.85
CA VAL A 98 2.68 -4.45 2.26
C VAL A 98 3.97 -4.48 1.44
N ARG A 99 3.85 -4.70 0.13
CA ARG A 99 5.04 -4.70 -0.74
C ARG A 99 5.57 -3.28 -0.90
N GLY A 100 6.87 -3.09 -0.62
CA GLY A 100 7.61 -1.88 -0.92
C GLY A 100 7.49 -1.54 -2.41
N GLY A 101 7.14 -0.29 -2.71
CA GLY A 101 6.62 0.14 -4.00
C GLY A 101 7.47 -0.27 -5.21
N GLY A 102 6.76 -0.78 -6.22
CA GLY A 102 7.26 -1.06 -7.56
C GLY A 102 6.11 -1.52 -8.45
N SER A 103 5.42 -0.54 -9.06
CA SER A 103 4.40 -0.63 -10.13
C SER A 103 3.02 -1.19 -9.77
N GLY A 104 2.01 -0.71 -10.51
CA GLY A 104 0.59 -0.99 -10.31
C GLY A 104 0.29 -2.44 -9.92
N TRP A 105 -0.60 -2.58 -8.95
CA TRP A 105 -1.07 -3.84 -8.39
C TRP A 105 -1.73 -4.73 -9.47
N ARG A 106 -0.90 -5.46 -10.23
CA ARG A 106 -1.26 -6.76 -10.78
C ARG A 106 -0.75 -7.80 -9.80
N CYS A 107 -1.65 -8.67 -9.35
CA CYS A 107 -1.26 -9.99 -8.87
C CYS A 107 -0.92 -10.82 -10.12
N PRO A 108 0.28 -11.40 -10.26
CA PRO A 108 0.43 -12.64 -10.99
C PRO A 108 0.45 -13.78 -9.97
N ASN A 109 -0.32 -14.81 -10.30
CA ASN A 109 -0.28 -16.10 -9.65
C ASN A 109 1.15 -16.64 -9.56
N ARG A 110 1.48 -17.20 -8.39
CA ARG A 110 2.22 -18.46 -8.19
C ARG A 110 3.67 -18.56 -8.70
N LEU A 111 4.63 -18.47 -7.76
CA LEU A 111 5.68 -19.48 -7.49
C LEU A 111 6.63 -18.94 -6.39
N LEU A 112 6.40 -19.37 -5.14
CA LEU A 112 7.41 -19.34 -4.08
C LEU A 112 8.14 -20.69 -4.12
N PRO A 113 9.47 -20.76 -4.30
CA PRO A 113 10.25 -21.86 -3.77
C PRO A 113 10.49 -21.61 -2.26
N ALA A 114 10.44 -22.72 -1.53
CA ALA A 114 10.50 -22.81 -0.08
C ALA A 114 11.61 -21.97 0.57
N LEU A 115 11.22 -21.12 1.53
CA LEU A 115 12.14 -20.71 2.59
C LEU A 115 12.35 -21.93 3.50
N SER A 116 13.59 -22.38 3.53
CA SER A 116 14.17 -23.26 4.53
C SER A 116 13.72 -22.79 5.93
N LYS A 117 12.99 -23.65 6.64
CA LYS A 117 12.69 -23.47 8.06
C LYS A 117 13.98 -23.78 8.84
N PRO A 118 14.47 -22.91 9.73
CA PRO A 118 15.26 -23.38 10.84
C PRO A 118 14.34 -23.91 11.95
N ASN A 119 14.73 -25.08 12.41
CA ASN A 119 14.22 -25.92 13.51
C ASN A 119 13.31 -25.30 14.56
N ALA A 120 12.23 -26.04 14.83
CA ALA A 120 11.58 -26.09 16.13
C ALA A 120 12.55 -26.70 17.16
N GLY A 121 12.66 -26.07 18.32
CA GLY A 121 13.42 -26.60 19.45
C GLY A 121 13.41 -25.63 20.62
N GLN A 122 12.80 -26.06 21.72
CA GLN A 122 12.73 -25.45 23.05
C GLN A 122 11.72 -24.30 23.27
N GLU A 123 10.52 -24.74 23.65
CA GLU A 123 9.68 -24.05 24.63
C GLU A 123 10.47 -23.73 25.91
N ARG A 124 10.19 -22.59 26.57
CA ARG A 124 10.04 -22.58 28.03
C ARG A 124 8.96 -21.58 28.48
N PRO A 125 8.11 -21.97 29.46
CA PRO A 125 7.08 -21.12 30.04
C PRO A 125 7.68 -20.21 31.12
N PHE A 126 7.15 -18.99 31.26
CA PHE A 126 7.38 -18.16 32.43
C PHE A 126 6.11 -18.21 33.28
N ASP A 127 6.04 -19.21 34.16
CA ASP A 127 5.10 -19.22 35.27
C ASP A 127 5.75 -18.56 36.50
N GLU A 128 4.96 -17.66 37.08
CA GLU A 128 4.79 -17.37 38.51
C GLU A 128 5.92 -17.74 39.48
N LEU A 129 6.52 -16.71 40.10
CA LEU A 129 6.82 -16.75 41.53
C LEU A 129 6.45 -15.41 42.17
N ARG A 130 5.38 -15.47 42.98
CA ARG A 130 4.89 -14.46 43.90
C ARG A 130 5.32 -14.86 45.32
N THR A 131 5.78 -13.88 46.12
CA THR A 131 5.91 -13.86 47.60
C THR A 131 6.84 -14.91 48.22
N SER A 132 7.58 -14.71 49.31
CA SER A 132 7.69 -13.76 50.45
C SER A 132 9.07 -14.10 51.08
N GLU A 133 9.77 -13.37 51.94
CA GLU A 133 9.48 -12.82 53.27
C GLU A 133 10.69 -11.95 53.71
N THR A 134 10.42 -10.93 54.52
CA THR A 134 11.38 -10.22 55.40
C THR A 134 11.80 -11.11 56.58
N PRO A 135 12.93 -10.86 57.29
CA PRO A 135 12.86 -9.96 58.46
C PRO A 135 14.12 -9.14 58.82
N LEU A 136 13.83 -7.99 59.44
CA LEU A 136 14.49 -7.29 60.57
C LEU A 136 16.02 -7.35 60.79
N CYS A 137 16.62 -6.16 60.94
CA CYS A 137 17.40 -5.84 62.14
C CYS A 137 17.42 -4.32 62.41
N GLU A 138 17.12 -3.98 63.66
CA GLU A 138 17.06 -2.66 64.29
C GLU A 138 18.46 -2.04 64.46
N THR A 139 18.60 -0.71 64.51
CA THR A 139 19.00 0.14 65.67
C THR A 139 19.72 1.37 65.07
N SER A 140 19.74 2.61 65.57
CA SER A 140 19.19 3.32 66.72
C SER A 140 19.40 4.84 66.48
N THR A 141 18.51 5.66 67.04
CA THR A 141 18.72 6.99 67.66
C THR A 141 19.59 8.07 66.99
N THR A 142 19.06 9.30 66.86
CA THR A 142 19.50 10.49 67.66
C THR A 142 18.58 11.70 67.39
N THR A 143 18.43 12.47 68.46
CA THR A 143 17.51 13.54 68.87
C THR A 143 17.76 14.94 68.28
N ASP A 144 16.80 15.81 68.61
CA ASP A 144 16.78 17.29 68.72
C ASP A 144 16.12 18.04 67.55
N SER A 145 14.88 18.56 67.65
CA SER A 145 14.18 19.42 68.64
C SER A 145 14.35 20.92 68.39
N ASN A 146 13.18 21.53 68.18
CA ASN A 146 12.75 22.92 68.41
C ASN A 146 12.77 23.89 67.23
#